data_AF-A0A968MIV7-F1
#
_entry.id   AF-A0A968MIV7-F1
#
_cell.length_a   1.000
_cell.length_b   1.000
_cell.length_c   1.000
_cell.angle_alpha   90.00
_cell.angle_beta   90.00
_cell.angle_gamma   90.00
#
_symmetry.space_group_name_H-M   'P 1'
#
loop_
_entity.id
_entity.type
_entity.pdbx_description
1 polymer ?
#
loop_
_entity_poly.entity_id
_entity_poly.type
_entity_poly.pdbx_seq_one_letter_code
_entity_poly.pdbx_strand_id
1 'polypeptide(L)'
;MNKLFAFFVAILFGAQGLFAQFQEQFSTNPSEFLGQLETFMTSSKRETLMASYKDFEKTFNSGIFTPQEVDTLIATSNKMLNLKMTASPFFENYLAGLQVVKKNSEFPEQQFADWHNLLSAILSDIENKNTKIFGSFLEFSKYFFDNQTLRYSKLGTSWLARNAKYVMKYEEKQPVVEFQMVDLLAVRKQDSLRIVQTQGKYFPATEKWVGKNGRVNWSDRFPEEIEVYAEFRDTFSVDLNTGIYKVQNALLFYPSYFGSKLIAGNFEDKITGRGKDAPYPSFESKERVLKIDKIAKGVYYTGGFKLNGLTIYGYGTKQQRAALEIYDETSTRLLYKGASELVIIKKGETLIGERVESTLYYEKDSIYHPSVDIRFNIPKRELQLSRGQRGSDRNPFLVRRTK
;
A
#
# COMPACT_ATOMS: atom_id res chain seq x y z
N MET A 1 46.74 64.70 -30.72
CA MET A 1 45.51 63.88 -30.94
C MET A 1 45.81 62.37 -30.88
N ASN A 2 46.58 61.91 -29.88
CA ASN A 2 47.30 60.63 -29.94
C ASN A 2 47.16 59.72 -28.71
N LYS A 3 46.10 59.81 -27.90
CA LYS A 3 45.95 58.89 -26.74
C LYS A 3 44.54 58.33 -26.48
N LEU A 4 43.51 58.73 -27.22
CA LEU A 4 42.15 58.21 -27.01
C LEU A 4 41.75 57.05 -27.94
N PHE A 5 42.44 56.83 -29.06
CA PHE A 5 42.06 55.79 -30.02
C PHE A 5 42.62 54.39 -29.67
N ALA A 6 43.69 54.33 -28.86
CA ALA A 6 44.29 53.07 -28.44
C ALA A 6 43.51 52.34 -27.33
N PHE A 7 42.59 53.02 -26.64
CA PHE A 7 41.81 52.41 -25.55
C PHE A 7 40.54 51.70 -26.04
N PHE A 8 40.07 52.00 -27.27
CA PHE A 8 38.87 51.37 -27.83
C PHE A 8 39.17 50.08 -28.62
N VAL A 9 40.40 49.88 -29.07
CA VAL A 9 40.82 48.66 -29.80
C VAL A 9 41.27 47.56 -28.82
N ALA A 10 41.68 47.89 -27.60
CA ALA A 10 42.08 46.91 -26.58
C ALA A 10 40.89 46.24 -25.86
N ILE A 11 39.68 46.79 -25.95
CA ILE A 11 38.47 46.20 -25.33
C ILE A 11 37.76 45.20 -26.28
N LEU A 12 38.06 45.25 -27.58
CA LEU A 12 37.45 44.36 -28.58
C LEU A 12 38.16 43.00 -28.77
N PHE A 13 39.32 42.79 -28.14
CA PHE A 13 40.02 41.50 -28.15
C PHE A 13 39.95 40.72 -26.83
N GLY A 14 39.25 41.26 -25.82
CA GLY A 14 39.13 40.65 -24.48
C GLY A 14 37.91 39.75 -24.27
N ALA A 15 37.01 39.65 -25.25
CA ALA A 15 35.85 38.76 -25.19
C ALA A 15 36.13 37.48 -25.97
N GLN A 16 37.16 36.72 -25.57
CA GLN A 16 37.09 35.28 -25.81
C GLN A 16 35.94 34.78 -24.97
N GLY A 17 34.81 34.56 -25.63
CA GLY A 17 33.64 33.98 -25.02
C GLY A 17 34.07 32.73 -24.26
N LEU A 18 33.81 32.73 -22.96
CA LEU A 18 33.41 31.51 -22.27
C LEU A 18 32.13 31.04 -22.97
N PHE A 19 32.27 30.46 -24.16
CA PHE A 19 31.35 29.43 -24.59
C PHE A 19 31.50 28.37 -23.53
N ALA A 20 30.55 28.33 -22.59
CA ALA A 20 30.23 27.10 -21.92
C ALA A 20 29.92 26.11 -23.04
N GLN A 21 30.95 25.41 -23.52
CA GLN A 21 30.79 24.38 -24.52
C GLN A 21 29.80 23.41 -23.90
N PHE A 22 28.66 23.29 -24.56
CA PHE A 22 27.72 22.24 -24.24
C PHE A 22 28.53 20.94 -24.29
N GLN A 23 28.71 20.29 -23.14
CA GLN A 23 29.50 19.09 -23.08
C GLN A 23 28.76 18.02 -23.89
N GLU A 24 29.28 17.70 -25.07
CA GLU A 24 28.65 16.71 -25.96
C GLU A 24 28.86 15.29 -25.42
N GLN A 25 29.99 15.04 -24.75
CA GLN A 25 30.32 13.77 -24.11
C GLN A 25 31.32 13.99 -22.96
N PHE A 26 31.26 13.11 -21.97
CA PHE A 26 32.30 12.92 -20.98
C PHE A 26 33.50 12.15 -21.55
N SER A 27 34.70 12.48 -21.07
CA SER A 27 35.95 11.81 -21.41
C SER A 27 35.92 10.33 -21.01
N THR A 28 36.58 9.49 -21.79
CA THR A 28 36.83 8.08 -21.43
C THR A 28 38.00 7.94 -20.46
N ASN A 29 38.80 8.99 -20.26
CA ASN A 29 39.81 9.02 -19.21
C ASN A 29 39.12 9.18 -17.84
N PRO A 30 39.33 8.26 -16.88
CA PRO A 30 38.64 8.31 -15.58
C PRO A 30 38.85 9.60 -14.78
N SER A 31 40.04 10.18 -14.81
CA SER A 31 40.34 11.39 -14.04
C SER A 31 39.70 12.62 -14.66
N GLU A 32 39.73 12.73 -15.99
CA GLU A 32 39.05 13.82 -16.70
C GLU A 32 37.53 13.69 -16.58
N PHE A 33 37.01 12.46 -16.64
CA PHE A 33 35.60 12.16 -16.42
C PHE A 33 35.11 12.71 -15.08
N LEU A 34 35.82 12.43 -13.99
CA LEU A 34 35.44 12.92 -12.66
C LEU A 34 35.34 14.44 -12.60
N GLY A 35 36.35 15.17 -13.10
CA GLY A 35 36.34 16.64 -13.09
C GLY A 35 35.21 17.24 -13.95
N GLN A 36 34.90 16.61 -15.07
CA GLN A 36 33.77 17.00 -15.91
C GLN A 36 32.42 16.71 -15.23
N LEU A 37 32.30 15.54 -14.60
CA LEU A 37 31.10 15.17 -13.83
C LEU A 37 30.89 16.11 -12.64
N GLU A 38 31.95 16.52 -11.95
CA GLU A 38 31.89 17.54 -10.89
C GLU A 38 31.29 18.83 -11.42
N THR A 39 31.85 19.36 -12.50
CA THR A 39 31.40 20.60 -13.12
C THR A 39 29.92 20.50 -13.51
N PHE A 40 29.52 19.38 -14.13
CA PHE A 40 28.15 19.12 -14.52
C PHE A 40 27.20 19.08 -13.32
N MET A 41 27.54 18.32 -12.28
CA MET A 41 26.71 18.13 -11.08
C MET A 41 26.61 19.39 -10.22
N THR A 42 27.67 20.20 -10.16
CA THR A 42 27.76 21.37 -9.26
C THR A 42 27.40 22.70 -9.93
N SER A 43 27.16 22.71 -11.24
CA SER A 43 26.80 23.90 -12.02
C SER A 43 25.65 24.73 -11.43
N SER A 44 24.63 24.07 -10.84
CA SER A 44 23.49 24.76 -10.23
C SER A 44 23.72 25.21 -8.78
N LYS A 45 24.90 24.92 -8.19
CA LYS A 45 25.25 25.22 -6.79
C LYS A 45 24.24 24.69 -5.75
N ARG A 46 23.51 23.62 -6.07
CA ARG A 46 22.59 22.98 -5.13
C ARG A 46 23.36 22.07 -4.19
N GLU A 47 23.22 22.29 -2.88
CA GLU A 47 23.92 21.53 -1.84
C GLU A 47 23.72 20.01 -1.98
N THR A 48 22.50 19.57 -2.33
CA THR A 48 22.19 18.14 -2.50
C THR A 48 22.99 17.49 -3.64
N LEU A 49 23.21 18.19 -4.75
CA LEU A 49 23.98 17.69 -5.88
C LEU A 49 25.48 17.69 -5.61
N MET A 50 25.98 18.73 -4.92
CA MET A 50 27.37 18.79 -4.48
C MET A 50 27.70 17.65 -3.52
N ALA A 51 26.80 17.37 -2.57
CA ALA A 51 26.93 16.24 -1.65
C ALA A 51 26.88 14.90 -2.40
N SER A 52 25.91 14.73 -3.31
CA SER A 52 25.78 13.51 -4.14
C SER A 52 27.06 13.22 -4.95
N TYR A 53 27.64 14.25 -5.59
CA TYR A 53 28.91 14.11 -6.31
C TYR A 53 30.05 13.73 -5.35
N LYS A 54 30.20 14.43 -4.22
CA LYS A 54 31.29 14.19 -3.26
C LYS A 54 31.25 12.75 -2.68
N ASP A 55 30.07 12.25 -2.37
CA ASP A 55 29.89 10.87 -1.89
C ASP A 55 30.25 9.84 -2.96
N PHE A 56 29.89 10.13 -4.22
CA PHE A 56 30.27 9.32 -5.36
C PHE A 56 31.79 9.35 -5.61
N GLU A 57 32.41 10.53 -5.64
CA GLU A 57 33.85 10.72 -5.85
C GLU A 57 34.66 9.95 -4.80
N LYS A 58 34.27 10.04 -3.52
CA LYS A 58 34.89 9.26 -2.44
C LYS A 58 34.80 7.75 -2.71
N THR A 59 33.64 7.29 -3.19
CA THR A 59 33.41 5.87 -3.52
C THR A 59 34.23 5.45 -4.74
N PHE A 60 34.29 6.28 -5.77
CA PHE A 60 35.06 6.04 -6.98
C PHE A 60 36.57 5.93 -6.67
N ASN A 61 37.10 6.89 -5.92
CA ASN A 61 38.51 6.93 -5.53
C ASN A 61 38.92 5.83 -4.54
N SER A 62 37.97 5.11 -3.95
CA SER A 62 38.27 3.93 -3.12
C SER A 62 38.74 2.73 -3.94
N GLY A 63 38.58 2.75 -5.27
CA GLY A 63 38.95 1.65 -6.15
C GLY A 63 37.96 0.48 -6.15
N ILE A 64 36.74 0.67 -5.63
CA ILE A 64 35.70 -0.37 -5.60
C ILE A 64 35.17 -0.75 -6.99
N PHE A 65 35.33 0.12 -7.98
CA PHE A 65 34.97 -0.15 -9.37
C PHE A 65 36.17 -0.68 -10.15
N THR A 66 35.98 -1.80 -10.83
CA THR A 66 36.94 -2.34 -11.80
C THR A 66 37.05 -1.44 -13.04
N PRO A 67 38.15 -1.51 -13.82
CA PRO A 67 38.27 -0.74 -15.05
C PRO A 67 37.09 -0.92 -16.02
N GLN A 68 36.57 -2.15 -16.15
CA GLN A 68 35.43 -2.46 -17.00
C GLN A 68 34.12 -1.85 -16.48
N GLU A 69 33.93 -1.81 -15.14
CA GLU A 69 32.80 -1.12 -14.53
C GLU A 69 32.90 0.40 -14.73
N VAL A 70 34.11 0.97 -14.67
CA VAL A 70 34.35 2.40 -14.98
C VAL A 70 33.99 2.70 -16.43
N ASP A 71 34.44 1.90 -17.39
CA ASP A 71 34.08 2.06 -18.80
C ASP A 71 32.55 2.00 -19.02
N THR A 72 31.88 1.05 -18.34
CA THR A 72 30.42 0.89 -18.39
C THR A 72 29.70 2.10 -17.80
N LEU A 73 30.21 2.65 -16.70
CA LEU A 73 29.67 3.83 -16.05
C LEU A 73 29.77 5.07 -16.95
N ILE A 74 30.95 5.29 -17.55
CA ILE A 74 31.19 6.41 -18.47
C ILE A 74 30.27 6.27 -19.70
N ALA A 75 30.18 5.07 -20.28
CA ALA A 75 29.31 4.81 -21.43
C ALA A 75 27.83 5.09 -21.11
N THR A 76 27.36 4.67 -19.93
CA THR A 76 25.99 4.93 -19.46
C THR A 76 25.75 6.42 -19.25
N SER A 77 26.69 7.12 -18.61
CA SER A 77 26.65 8.57 -18.40
C SER A 77 26.56 9.34 -19.73
N ASN A 78 27.32 8.92 -20.74
CA ASN A 78 27.28 9.52 -22.08
C ASN A 78 25.95 9.27 -22.79
N LYS A 79 25.35 8.07 -22.68
CA LYS A 79 24.00 7.81 -23.19
C LYS A 79 22.97 8.74 -22.53
N MET A 80 23.05 8.93 -21.21
CA MET A 80 22.17 9.85 -20.47
C MET A 80 22.35 11.31 -20.92
N LEU A 81 23.59 11.77 -21.11
CA LEU A 81 23.90 13.13 -21.57
C LEU A 81 23.38 13.39 -22.99
N ASN A 82 23.53 12.42 -23.90
CA ASN A 82 23.01 12.50 -25.26
C ASN A 82 21.48 12.63 -25.31
N LEU A 83 20.80 11.97 -24.38
CA LEU A 83 19.34 12.10 -24.17
C LEU A 83 18.94 13.37 -23.42
N LYS A 84 19.88 14.28 -23.16
CA LYS A 84 19.70 15.56 -22.45
C LYS A 84 19.16 15.40 -21.03
N MET A 85 19.48 14.29 -20.36
CA MET A 85 19.13 14.08 -18.96
C MET A 85 19.92 15.03 -18.06
N THR A 86 19.23 15.67 -17.11
CA THR A 86 19.78 16.69 -16.21
C THR A 86 20.49 16.10 -14.99
N ALA A 87 21.31 16.90 -14.32
CA ALA A 87 22.01 16.49 -13.09
C ALA A 87 21.05 15.97 -12.00
N SER A 88 19.89 16.63 -11.80
CA SER A 88 18.79 16.14 -10.96
C SER A 88 17.54 15.95 -11.81
N PRO A 89 16.76 14.88 -11.62
CA PRO A 89 17.02 13.76 -10.70
C PRO A 89 17.92 12.67 -11.28
N PHE A 90 18.27 12.71 -12.58
CA PHE A 90 18.83 11.55 -13.29
C PHE A 90 20.23 11.16 -12.81
N PHE A 91 21.24 12.02 -12.96
CA PHE A 91 22.60 11.68 -12.53
C PHE A 91 22.67 11.52 -11.01
N GLU A 92 21.97 12.36 -10.25
CA GLU A 92 21.83 12.20 -8.79
C GLU A 92 21.36 10.79 -8.40
N ASN A 93 20.29 10.27 -9.02
CA ASN A 93 19.80 8.92 -8.75
C ASN A 93 20.74 7.83 -9.27
N TYR A 94 21.39 8.03 -10.42
CA TYR A 94 22.35 7.08 -10.97
C TYR A 94 23.60 6.94 -10.08
N LEU A 95 24.19 8.05 -9.64
CA LEU A 95 25.33 8.05 -8.72
C LEU A 95 24.97 7.44 -7.36
N ALA A 96 23.78 7.70 -6.85
CA ALA A 96 23.29 7.03 -5.64
C ALA A 96 23.13 5.52 -5.85
N GLY A 97 22.55 5.10 -6.97
CA GLY A 97 22.37 3.70 -7.37
C GLY A 97 23.70 2.93 -7.43
N LEU A 98 24.71 3.52 -8.09
CA LEU A 98 26.06 2.94 -8.18
C LEU A 98 26.68 2.66 -6.81
N GLN A 99 26.50 3.58 -5.86
CA GLN A 99 27.03 3.42 -4.52
C GLN A 99 26.36 2.27 -3.77
N VAL A 100 25.02 2.20 -3.80
CA VAL A 100 24.29 1.17 -3.04
C VAL A 100 24.47 -0.23 -3.64
N VAL A 101 24.58 -0.33 -4.97
CA VAL A 101 24.87 -1.60 -5.67
C VAL A 101 26.21 -2.18 -5.23
N LYS A 102 27.25 -1.34 -5.06
CA LYS A 102 28.57 -1.83 -4.65
C LYS A 102 28.70 -2.04 -3.14
N LYS A 103 28.02 -1.23 -2.31
CA LYS A 103 28.20 -1.26 -0.84
C LYS A 103 27.30 -2.25 -0.12
N ASN A 104 26.08 -2.47 -0.61
CA ASN A 104 25.05 -3.18 0.16
C ASN A 104 24.70 -4.57 -0.41
N SER A 105 25.36 -4.98 -1.50
CA SER A 105 25.13 -6.28 -2.13
C SER A 105 26.02 -7.37 -1.53
N GLU A 106 25.49 -8.59 -1.40
CA GLU A 106 26.29 -9.80 -1.18
C GLU A 106 27.07 -10.21 -2.44
N PHE A 107 26.61 -9.80 -3.63
CA PHE A 107 27.23 -10.09 -4.93
C PHE A 107 27.36 -8.82 -5.79
N PRO A 108 28.24 -7.88 -5.41
CA PRO A 108 28.30 -6.53 -5.97
C PRO A 108 28.54 -6.49 -7.48
N GLU A 109 29.42 -7.35 -8.00
CA GLU A 109 29.81 -7.39 -9.42
C GLU A 109 28.66 -7.89 -10.28
N GLN A 110 27.98 -8.96 -9.84
CA GLN A 110 26.81 -9.49 -10.53
C GLN A 110 25.66 -8.49 -10.52
N GLN A 111 25.40 -7.87 -9.36
CA GLN A 111 24.34 -6.86 -9.24
C GLN A 111 24.64 -5.62 -10.09
N PHE A 112 25.90 -5.18 -10.18
CA PHE A 112 26.31 -4.11 -11.07
C PHE A 112 26.04 -4.47 -12.54
N ALA A 113 26.45 -5.66 -12.98
CA ALA A 113 26.24 -6.12 -14.34
C ALA A 113 24.75 -6.23 -14.69
N ASP A 114 23.96 -6.88 -13.84
CA ASP A 114 22.52 -7.07 -14.05
C ASP A 114 21.77 -5.72 -14.08
N TRP A 115 22.12 -4.81 -13.18
CA TRP A 115 21.52 -3.48 -13.16
C TRP A 115 21.86 -2.69 -14.43
N HIS A 116 23.13 -2.67 -14.85
CA HIS A 116 23.53 -1.96 -16.08
C HIS A 116 22.95 -2.59 -17.35
N ASN A 117 22.77 -3.91 -17.39
CA ASN A 117 22.06 -4.57 -18.49
C ASN A 117 20.63 -4.04 -18.61
N LEU A 118 19.92 -3.89 -17.49
CA LEU A 118 18.57 -3.31 -17.47
C LEU A 118 18.58 -1.83 -17.85
N LEU A 119 19.53 -1.03 -17.33
CA LEU A 119 19.68 0.38 -17.71
C LEU A 119 19.91 0.52 -19.21
N SER A 120 20.80 -0.30 -19.79
CA SER A 120 21.10 -0.29 -21.22
C SER A 120 19.89 -0.67 -22.07
N ALA A 121 19.12 -1.69 -21.65
CA ALA A 121 17.88 -2.07 -22.32
C ALA A 121 16.86 -0.93 -22.30
N ILE A 122 16.62 -0.31 -21.14
CA ILE A 122 15.68 0.82 -21.02
C ILE A 122 16.15 2.00 -21.87
N LEU A 123 17.45 2.35 -21.85
CA LEU A 123 18.00 3.46 -22.63
C LEU A 123 17.84 3.25 -24.15
N SER A 124 17.97 2.00 -24.60
CA SER A 124 17.87 1.64 -26.02
C SER A 124 16.43 1.74 -26.54
N ASP A 125 15.44 1.56 -25.67
CA ASP A 125 14.01 1.62 -25.99
C ASP A 125 13.41 3.03 -25.82
N ILE A 126 14.21 4.05 -25.52
CA ILE A 126 13.73 5.43 -25.41
C ILE A 126 13.39 5.98 -26.80
N GLU A 127 12.09 6.08 -27.06
CA GLU A 127 11.54 6.76 -28.23
C GLU A 127 11.11 8.20 -27.87
N ASN A 128 11.20 9.13 -28.82
CA ASN A 128 10.73 10.52 -28.67
C ASN A 128 11.29 11.27 -27.44
N LYS A 129 12.50 10.89 -26.98
CA LYS A 129 13.14 11.43 -25.77
C LYS A 129 12.28 11.28 -24.49
N ASN A 130 11.38 10.29 -24.44
CA ASN A 130 10.60 9.99 -23.24
C ASN A 130 11.46 9.26 -22.21
N THR A 131 12.06 10.01 -21.29
CA THR A 131 12.98 9.51 -20.27
C THR A 131 12.28 9.08 -18.96
N LYS A 132 10.95 9.06 -18.92
CA LYS A 132 10.17 8.82 -17.68
C LYS A 132 10.45 7.46 -17.07
N ILE A 133 10.41 6.38 -17.87
CA ILE A 133 10.63 5.00 -17.40
C ILE A 133 12.05 4.86 -16.82
N PHE A 134 13.05 5.43 -17.50
CA PHE A 134 14.43 5.41 -17.03
C PHE A 134 14.60 6.16 -15.70
N GLY A 135 14.03 7.36 -15.59
CA GLY A 135 14.04 8.15 -14.35
C GLY A 135 13.39 7.42 -13.18
N SER A 136 12.19 6.84 -13.39
CA SER A 136 11.50 6.04 -12.38
C SER A 136 12.29 4.80 -11.97
N PHE A 137 12.96 4.12 -12.92
CA PHE A 137 13.77 2.96 -12.60
C PHE A 137 15.03 3.31 -11.81
N LEU A 138 15.70 4.43 -12.13
CA LEU A 138 16.83 4.92 -11.34
C LEU A 138 16.41 5.27 -9.89
N GLU A 139 15.29 5.98 -9.74
CA GLU A 139 14.75 6.32 -8.42
C GLU A 139 14.38 5.07 -7.61
N PHE A 140 13.70 4.11 -8.23
CA PHE A 140 13.42 2.82 -7.61
C PHE A 140 14.71 2.09 -7.20
N SER A 141 15.68 2.00 -8.10
CA SER A 141 16.90 1.22 -7.91
C SER A 141 17.67 1.65 -6.66
N LYS A 142 17.85 2.96 -6.44
CA LYS A 142 18.61 3.44 -5.27
C LYS A 142 17.95 3.05 -3.95
N TYR A 143 16.63 3.04 -3.86
CA TYR A 143 15.92 2.68 -2.63
C TYR A 143 15.80 1.16 -2.47
N PHE A 144 15.58 0.45 -3.57
CA PHE A 144 15.40 -0.98 -3.53
C PHE A 144 16.69 -1.72 -3.21
N PHE A 145 17.82 -1.31 -3.79
CA PHE A 145 19.12 -1.90 -3.48
C PHE A 145 19.66 -1.50 -2.11
N ASP A 146 19.25 -0.35 -1.58
CA ASP A 146 19.66 0.06 -0.24
C ASP A 146 18.95 -0.75 0.85
N ASN A 147 17.62 -0.86 0.77
CA ASN A 147 16.81 -1.36 1.90
C ASN A 147 15.52 -2.08 1.47
N GLN A 148 15.48 -2.58 0.24
CA GLN A 148 14.34 -3.27 -0.38
C GLN A 148 13.05 -2.43 -0.37
N THR A 149 13.17 -1.11 -0.48
CA THR A 149 12.01 -0.23 -0.63
C THR A 149 11.55 -0.20 -2.08
N LEU A 150 10.33 -0.67 -2.33
CA LEU A 150 9.67 -0.60 -3.64
C LEU A 150 9.31 0.84 -3.99
N ARG A 151 8.84 1.59 -2.99
CA ARG A 151 8.46 3.00 -3.14
C ARG A 151 8.77 3.75 -1.86
N TYR A 152 9.56 4.81 -1.97
CA TYR A 152 9.82 5.72 -0.86
C TYR A 152 8.90 6.94 -0.95
N SER A 153 8.39 7.40 0.19
CA SER A 153 7.69 8.68 0.27
C SER A 153 7.87 9.32 1.63
N LYS A 154 8.30 10.59 1.65
CA LYS A 154 8.49 11.36 2.88
C LYS A 154 7.17 11.71 3.58
N LEU A 155 6.13 12.01 2.80
CA LEU A 155 4.80 12.46 3.31
C LEU A 155 3.70 11.41 3.09
N GLY A 156 3.87 10.57 2.08
CA GLY A 156 2.94 9.51 1.71
C GLY A 156 3.31 8.18 2.36
N THR A 157 2.86 7.11 1.71
CA THR A 157 3.16 5.74 2.12
C THR A 157 4.44 5.27 1.47
N SER A 158 5.33 4.71 2.28
CA SER A 158 6.47 3.94 1.79
C SER A 158 6.11 2.45 1.78
N TRP A 159 6.53 1.74 0.74
CA TRP A 159 6.29 0.30 0.58
C TRP A 159 7.62 -0.43 0.49
N LEU A 160 7.75 -1.46 1.30
CA LEU A 160 8.97 -2.21 1.48
C LEU A 160 8.70 -3.69 1.23
N ALA A 161 9.61 -4.32 0.50
CA ALA A 161 9.68 -5.76 0.36
C ALA A 161 10.51 -6.33 1.51
N ARG A 162 10.04 -7.42 2.11
CA ARG A 162 10.74 -8.15 3.18
C ARG A 162 10.76 -9.62 2.86
N ASN A 163 11.82 -10.31 3.32
CA ASN A 163 12.01 -11.75 3.08
C ASN A 163 11.90 -12.10 1.58
N ALA A 164 12.40 -11.21 0.73
CA ALA A 164 12.14 -11.24 -0.71
C ALA A 164 13.10 -12.19 -1.44
N LYS A 165 12.52 -13.04 -2.30
CA LYS A 165 13.25 -13.71 -3.38
C LYS A 165 12.76 -13.14 -4.70
N TYR A 166 13.64 -12.47 -5.43
CA TYR A 166 13.25 -11.72 -6.63
C TYR A 166 14.23 -11.87 -7.80
N VAL A 167 13.73 -11.57 -9.00
CA VAL A 167 14.52 -11.38 -10.22
C VAL A 167 14.06 -10.10 -10.90
N MET A 168 15.00 -9.27 -11.35
CA MET A 168 14.68 -8.11 -12.18
C MET A 168 14.76 -8.48 -13.66
N LYS A 169 13.80 -8.01 -14.44
CA LYS A 169 13.68 -8.30 -15.86
C LYS A 169 13.29 -7.04 -16.63
N TYR A 170 13.49 -7.09 -17.94
CA TYR A 170 12.95 -6.12 -18.87
C TYR A 170 11.97 -6.86 -19.80
N GLU A 171 10.68 -6.58 -19.64
CA GLU A 171 9.59 -7.27 -20.35
C GLU A 171 8.65 -6.20 -20.91
N GLU A 172 8.14 -6.37 -22.14
CA GLU A 172 7.15 -5.46 -22.74
C GLU A 172 7.54 -3.96 -22.68
N LYS A 173 8.81 -3.65 -22.98
CA LYS A 173 9.39 -2.29 -22.93
C LYS A 173 9.40 -1.61 -21.54
N GLN A 174 9.34 -2.38 -20.45
CA GLN A 174 9.40 -1.84 -19.08
C GLN A 174 10.20 -2.74 -18.11
N PRO A 175 10.88 -2.15 -17.11
CA PRO A 175 11.50 -2.92 -16.05
C PRO A 175 10.42 -3.53 -15.14
N VAL A 176 10.63 -4.77 -14.73
CA VAL A 176 9.74 -5.52 -13.84
C VAL A 176 10.58 -6.22 -12.80
N VAL A 177 10.12 -6.21 -11.54
CA VAL A 177 10.70 -7.03 -10.48
C VAL A 177 9.72 -8.13 -10.13
N GLU A 178 10.09 -9.37 -10.42
CA GLU A 178 9.29 -10.55 -10.16
C GLU A 178 9.72 -11.19 -8.84
N PHE A 179 8.78 -11.32 -7.91
CA PHE A 179 8.97 -11.89 -6.59
C PHE A 179 8.36 -13.29 -6.51
N GLN A 180 9.17 -14.28 -6.18
CA GLN A 180 8.72 -15.65 -5.94
C GLN A 180 8.06 -15.79 -4.57
N MET A 181 8.54 -15.03 -3.59
CA MET A 181 8.00 -14.93 -2.24
C MET A 181 8.44 -13.59 -1.64
N VAL A 182 7.52 -12.88 -1.00
CA VAL A 182 7.77 -11.60 -0.33
C VAL A 182 6.68 -11.29 0.70
N ASP A 183 7.06 -10.59 1.76
CA ASP A 183 6.13 -9.86 2.62
C ASP A 183 6.15 -8.39 2.22
N LEU A 184 4.99 -7.83 1.89
CA LEU A 184 4.86 -6.40 1.60
C LEU A 184 4.52 -5.66 2.88
N LEU A 185 5.31 -4.65 3.21
CA LEU A 185 5.11 -3.77 4.34
C LEU A 185 4.89 -2.34 3.85
N ALA A 186 3.70 -1.79 4.06
CA ALA A 186 3.42 -0.39 3.86
C ALA A 186 3.58 0.35 5.19
N VAL A 187 4.23 1.51 5.17
CA VAL A 187 4.48 2.36 6.36
C VAL A 187 4.11 3.80 6.05
N ARG A 188 3.33 4.42 6.94
CA ARG A 188 3.01 5.84 6.89
C ARG A 188 2.88 6.42 8.29
N LYS A 189 3.78 7.34 8.66
CA LYS A 189 3.88 7.89 10.02
C LYS A 189 3.99 6.76 11.04
N GLN A 190 3.01 6.61 11.94
CA GLN A 190 2.96 5.58 12.97
C GLN A 190 2.13 4.35 12.54
N ASP A 191 1.61 4.33 11.31
CA ASP A 191 0.75 3.26 10.83
C ASP A 191 1.47 2.33 9.84
N SER A 192 1.01 1.08 9.82
CA SER A 192 1.57 0.03 8.97
C SER A 192 0.51 -0.97 8.52
N LEU A 193 0.68 -1.45 7.29
CA LEU A 193 -0.10 -2.55 6.72
C LEU A 193 0.87 -3.62 6.25
N ARG A 194 0.54 -4.89 6.48
CA ARG A 194 1.37 -6.00 6.04
C ARG A 194 0.54 -7.01 5.24
N ILE A 195 1.08 -7.43 4.10
CA ILE A 195 0.62 -8.60 3.35
C ILE A 195 1.76 -9.60 3.42
N VAL A 196 1.54 -10.72 4.09
CA VAL A 196 2.58 -11.76 4.25
C VAL A 196 2.44 -12.85 3.20
N GLN A 197 3.57 -13.47 2.85
CA GLN A 197 3.65 -14.67 2.01
C GLN A 197 2.95 -14.50 0.65
N THR A 198 3.14 -13.35 0.01
CA THR A 198 2.63 -13.10 -1.34
C THR A 198 3.73 -13.27 -2.38
N GLN A 199 3.34 -13.30 -3.64
CA GLN A 199 4.24 -13.36 -4.79
C GLN A 199 3.64 -12.56 -5.93
N GLY A 200 4.46 -12.05 -6.84
CA GLY A 200 3.94 -11.14 -7.85
C GLY A 200 4.98 -10.35 -8.60
N LYS A 201 4.50 -9.41 -9.41
CA LYS A 201 5.32 -8.49 -10.20
C LYS A 201 5.13 -7.06 -9.68
N TYR A 202 6.23 -6.36 -9.48
CA TYR A 202 6.26 -4.92 -9.24
C TYR A 202 6.73 -4.19 -10.50
N PHE A 203 6.03 -3.11 -10.84
CA PHE A 203 6.30 -2.25 -11.98
C PHE A 203 6.77 -0.87 -11.48
N PRO A 204 8.08 -0.58 -11.47
CA PRO A 204 8.63 0.67 -10.95
C PRO A 204 8.10 1.92 -11.65
N ALA A 205 7.92 1.87 -12.97
CA ALA A 205 7.49 3.03 -13.76
C ALA A 205 6.07 3.50 -13.44
N THR A 206 5.20 2.59 -13.02
CA THR A 206 3.81 2.89 -12.64
C THR A 206 3.55 2.76 -11.15
N GLU A 207 4.58 2.43 -10.36
CA GLU A 207 4.48 2.12 -8.93
C GLU A 207 3.34 1.13 -8.61
N LYS A 208 3.20 0.08 -9.44
CA LYS A 208 2.08 -0.87 -9.35
C LYS A 208 2.57 -2.25 -8.94
N TRP A 209 1.90 -2.85 -7.97
CA TRP A 209 2.06 -4.26 -7.63
C TRP A 209 0.91 -5.08 -8.23
N VAL A 210 1.24 -6.22 -8.82
CA VAL A 210 0.29 -7.24 -9.24
C VAL A 210 0.71 -8.55 -8.58
N GLY A 211 -0.02 -8.94 -7.54
CA GLY A 211 0.27 -10.10 -6.72
C GLY A 211 -0.76 -11.20 -6.86
N LYS A 212 -0.41 -12.38 -6.37
CA LYS A 212 -1.30 -13.51 -6.12
C LYS A 212 -0.94 -14.13 -4.78
N ASN A 213 -1.89 -14.83 -4.17
CA ASN A 213 -1.76 -15.36 -2.82
C ASN A 213 -1.45 -14.26 -1.80
N GLY A 214 -1.23 -14.66 -0.56
CA GLY A 214 -0.89 -13.79 0.55
C GLY A 214 -1.97 -13.74 1.60
N ARG A 215 -1.61 -13.18 2.74
CA ARG A 215 -2.47 -13.11 3.91
C ARG A 215 -2.35 -11.75 4.60
N VAL A 216 -3.46 -11.27 5.13
CA VAL A 216 -3.50 -10.13 6.06
C VAL A 216 -4.04 -10.61 7.39
N ASN A 217 -3.35 -10.25 8.48
CA ASN A 217 -3.76 -10.58 9.83
C ASN A 217 -4.36 -9.33 10.50
N TRP A 218 -5.52 -9.47 11.15
CA TRP A 218 -6.12 -8.36 11.90
C TRP A 218 -5.25 -7.93 13.08
N SER A 219 -4.49 -8.85 13.65
CA SER A 219 -3.53 -8.61 14.75
C SER A 219 -2.51 -7.53 14.46
N ASP A 220 -2.21 -7.25 13.18
CA ASP A 220 -1.26 -6.20 12.79
C ASP A 220 -1.78 -4.79 13.12
N ARG A 221 -3.11 -4.61 13.26
CA ARG A 221 -3.74 -3.35 13.71
C ARG A 221 -4.49 -3.48 15.02
N PHE A 222 -5.01 -4.66 15.32
CA PHE A 222 -5.82 -4.96 16.49
C PHE A 222 -5.22 -6.15 17.24
N PRO A 223 -4.22 -5.93 18.13
CA PRO A 223 -3.43 -6.99 18.74
C PRO A 223 -4.24 -8.08 19.46
N GLU A 224 -5.44 -7.74 19.94
CA GLU A 224 -6.42 -8.63 20.55
C GLU A 224 -7.04 -9.68 19.59
N GLU A 225 -7.03 -9.48 18.26
CA GLU A 225 -7.61 -10.39 17.27
C GLU A 225 -6.54 -11.30 16.62
N ILE A 226 -5.83 -12.07 17.44
CA ILE A 226 -4.66 -12.89 17.02
C ILE A 226 -4.98 -14.02 16.02
N GLU A 227 -6.21 -14.53 16.00
CA GLU A 227 -6.60 -15.65 15.13
C GLU A 227 -7.36 -15.21 13.88
N VAL A 228 -7.53 -13.90 13.64
CA VAL A 228 -8.37 -13.40 12.55
C VAL A 228 -7.50 -12.99 11.36
N TYR A 229 -7.73 -13.64 10.22
CA TYR A 229 -6.98 -13.33 8.99
C TYR A 229 -7.82 -13.51 7.73
N ALA A 230 -7.41 -12.85 6.66
CA ALA A 230 -7.92 -13.07 5.31
C ALA A 230 -6.80 -13.62 4.41
N GLU A 231 -7.07 -14.72 3.70
CA GLU A 231 -6.21 -15.29 2.67
C GLU A 231 -6.69 -14.91 1.27
N PHE A 232 -5.76 -14.53 0.40
CA PHE A 232 -6.06 -14.15 -0.98
C PHE A 232 -6.01 -15.38 -1.88
N ARG A 233 -7.08 -15.64 -2.64
CA ARG A 233 -7.15 -16.73 -3.62
C ARG A 233 -6.92 -16.26 -5.06
N ASP A 234 -7.27 -15.02 -5.34
CA ASP A 234 -7.12 -14.40 -6.65
C ASP A 234 -5.88 -13.52 -6.74
N THR A 235 -5.60 -13.08 -7.97
CA THR A 235 -4.70 -11.95 -8.21
C THR A 235 -5.29 -10.66 -7.65
N PHE A 236 -4.44 -9.83 -7.07
CA PHE A 236 -4.79 -8.49 -6.59
C PHE A 236 -3.79 -7.48 -7.12
N SER A 237 -4.20 -6.22 -7.17
CA SER A 237 -3.31 -5.13 -7.54
C SER A 237 -3.34 -4.03 -6.50
N VAL A 238 -2.16 -3.50 -6.21
CA VAL A 238 -1.97 -2.35 -5.32
C VAL A 238 -1.35 -1.25 -6.15
N ASP A 239 -1.97 -0.08 -6.12
CA ASP A 239 -1.31 1.17 -6.49
C ASP A 239 -0.57 1.67 -5.25
N LEU A 240 0.77 1.64 -5.28
CA LEU A 240 1.60 1.91 -4.11
C LEU A 240 1.55 3.40 -3.69
N ASN A 241 1.10 4.29 -4.57
CA ASN A 241 0.92 5.70 -4.27
C ASN A 241 -0.36 5.93 -3.44
N THR A 242 -1.46 5.26 -3.79
CA THR A 242 -2.75 5.42 -3.07
C THR A 242 -2.84 4.55 -1.82
N GLY A 243 -2.18 3.39 -1.81
CA GLY A 243 -2.17 2.46 -0.67
C GLY A 243 -3.53 1.83 -0.36
N ILE A 244 -4.43 1.74 -1.36
CA ILE A 244 -5.70 1.00 -1.32
C ILE A 244 -5.57 -0.23 -2.21
N TYR A 245 -6.10 -1.36 -1.78
CA TYR A 245 -6.27 -2.53 -2.64
C TYR A 245 -7.49 -3.36 -2.28
N LYS A 246 -7.95 -4.14 -3.26
CA LYS A 246 -9.13 -5.00 -3.18
C LYS A 246 -8.80 -6.40 -3.67
N VAL A 247 -9.40 -7.39 -3.04
CA VAL A 247 -9.30 -8.80 -3.41
C VAL A 247 -10.72 -9.37 -3.49
N GLN A 248 -11.17 -9.77 -4.69
CA GLN A 248 -12.55 -10.22 -4.89
C GLN A 248 -12.83 -11.62 -4.33
N ASN A 249 -11.81 -12.47 -4.31
CA ASN A 249 -11.88 -13.81 -3.75
C ASN A 249 -10.87 -13.93 -2.60
N ALA A 250 -11.33 -13.57 -1.40
CA ALA A 250 -10.62 -13.82 -0.17
C ALA A 250 -11.36 -14.85 0.69
N LEU A 251 -10.62 -15.57 1.52
CA LEU A 251 -11.16 -16.45 2.56
C LEU A 251 -10.86 -15.83 3.93
N LEU A 252 -11.91 -15.48 4.67
CA LEU A 252 -11.81 -15.06 6.05
C LEU A 252 -11.81 -16.28 6.98
N PHE A 253 -10.82 -16.32 7.86
CA PHE A 253 -10.81 -17.19 9.03
C PHE A 253 -11.14 -16.34 10.26
N TYR A 254 -12.26 -16.65 10.93
CA TYR A 254 -12.66 -15.97 12.15
C TYR A 254 -13.27 -16.98 13.15
N PRO A 255 -12.44 -17.65 13.95
CA PRO A 255 -12.86 -18.77 14.80
C PRO A 255 -13.95 -18.45 15.82
N SER A 256 -13.90 -17.25 16.40
CA SER A 256 -14.91 -16.83 17.39
C SER A 256 -16.34 -16.86 16.86
N TYR A 257 -16.53 -16.69 15.54
CA TYR A 257 -17.85 -16.67 14.90
C TYR A 257 -18.13 -17.88 14.00
N PHE A 258 -17.11 -18.42 13.33
CA PHE A 258 -17.29 -19.47 12.32
C PHE A 258 -16.54 -20.77 12.61
N GLY A 259 -15.88 -20.89 13.77
CA GLY A 259 -15.06 -22.05 14.10
C GLY A 259 -13.97 -22.29 13.06
N SER A 260 -13.88 -23.51 12.53
CA SER A 260 -12.93 -23.84 11.46
C SER A 260 -13.40 -23.50 10.04
N LYS A 261 -14.63 -22.99 9.88
CA LYS A 261 -15.18 -22.66 8.54
C LYS A 261 -14.51 -21.40 7.99
N LEU A 262 -13.97 -21.51 6.77
CA LEU A 262 -13.50 -20.37 5.99
C LEU A 262 -14.67 -19.72 5.24
N ILE A 263 -14.81 -18.40 5.37
CA ILE A 263 -15.87 -17.65 4.71
C ILE A 263 -15.33 -16.99 3.45
N ALA A 264 -15.94 -17.28 2.29
CA ALA A 264 -15.59 -16.62 1.04
C ALA A 264 -16.21 -15.22 0.95
N GLY A 265 -15.41 -14.24 0.52
CA GLY A 265 -15.82 -12.84 0.47
C GLY A 265 -14.91 -11.95 -0.34
N ASN A 266 -15.28 -10.68 -0.40
CA ASN A 266 -14.44 -9.61 -0.90
C ASN A 266 -13.66 -9.00 0.26
N PHE A 267 -12.39 -8.72 0.06
CA PHE A 267 -11.52 -8.04 1.02
C PHE A 267 -11.08 -6.69 0.47
N GLU A 268 -11.01 -5.68 1.32
CA GLU A 268 -10.48 -4.35 1.02
C GLU A 268 -9.62 -3.88 2.17
N ASP A 269 -8.47 -3.29 1.83
CA ASP A 269 -7.63 -2.65 2.83
C ASP A 269 -7.06 -1.34 2.30
N LYS A 270 -6.81 -0.44 3.25
CA LYS A 270 -6.26 0.88 3.00
C LYS A 270 -5.34 1.26 4.15
N ILE A 271 -4.21 1.85 3.80
CA ILE A 271 -3.36 2.52 4.78
C ILE A 271 -4.01 3.84 5.23
N THR A 272 -4.72 3.79 6.35
CA THR A 272 -5.37 4.92 7.02
C THR A 272 -4.88 4.98 8.46
N GLY A 273 -4.81 6.16 9.07
CA GLY A 273 -4.39 6.31 10.48
C GLY A 273 -5.06 5.32 11.45
N ARG A 274 -4.34 4.96 12.51
CA ARG A 274 -4.77 3.98 13.52
C ARG A 274 -5.91 4.49 14.40
N GLY A 275 -6.77 3.58 14.84
CA GLY A 275 -7.82 3.83 15.83
C GLY A 275 -8.75 2.63 15.94
N LYS A 276 -9.45 2.48 17.08
CA LYS A 276 -10.43 1.40 17.30
C LYS A 276 -11.60 1.45 16.31
N ASP A 277 -11.93 2.66 15.84
CA ASP A 277 -12.99 2.89 14.85
C ASP A 277 -12.46 2.92 13.40
N ALA A 278 -11.22 2.50 13.17
CA ALA A 278 -10.68 2.41 11.80
C ALA A 278 -11.47 1.36 11.01
N PRO A 279 -11.98 1.68 9.80
CA PRO A 279 -12.85 0.78 9.05
C PRO A 279 -12.09 -0.32 8.31
N TYR A 280 -10.76 -0.32 8.37
CA TYR A 280 -9.89 -1.24 7.64
C TYR A 280 -8.96 -2.02 8.58
N PRO A 281 -8.62 -3.28 8.25
CA PRO A 281 -9.07 -4.06 7.08
C PRO A 281 -10.59 -4.31 7.05
N SER A 282 -11.14 -4.48 5.85
CA SER A 282 -12.56 -4.72 5.62
C SER A 282 -12.77 -6.04 4.85
N PHE A 283 -13.79 -6.78 5.25
CA PHE A 283 -14.21 -8.02 4.60
C PHE A 283 -15.72 -8.07 4.47
N GLU A 284 -16.23 -8.52 3.33
CA GLU A 284 -17.66 -8.71 3.08
C GLU A 284 -17.93 -10.10 2.50
N SER A 285 -18.77 -10.88 3.17
CA SER A 285 -19.11 -12.24 2.73
C SER A 285 -19.87 -12.24 1.41
N LYS A 286 -19.60 -13.23 0.57
CA LYS A 286 -20.42 -13.51 -0.62
C LYS A 286 -21.73 -14.19 -0.25
N GLU A 287 -21.68 -15.07 0.74
CA GLU A 287 -22.87 -15.70 1.31
C GLU A 287 -23.68 -14.63 2.05
N ARG A 288 -24.95 -14.48 1.66
CA ARG A 288 -25.87 -13.48 2.23
C ARG A 288 -26.62 -13.97 3.47
N VAL A 289 -26.45 -15.24 3.82
CA VAL A 289 -27.17 -15.89 4.92
C VAL A 289 -26.19 -16.77 5.69
N LEU A 290 -25.41 -16.15 6.56
CA LEU A 290 -24.52 -16.83 7.48
C LEU A 290 -25.19 -16.92 8.85
N LYS A 291 -25.09 -18.10 9.47
CA LYS A 291 -25.46 -18.30 10.88
C LYS A 291 -24.24 -18.03 11.75
N ILE A 292 -24.43 -17.16 12.75
CA ILE A 292 -23.41 -16.80 13.74
C ILE A 292 -24.00 -17.10 15.11
N ASP A 293 -23.52 -18.19 15.69
CA ASP A 293 -24.13 -18.79 16.90
C ASP A 293 -23.51 -18.28 18.20
N LYS A 294 -22.50 -17.39 18.10
CA LYS A 294 -21.69 -16.93 19.23
C LYS A 294 -21.40 -15.42 19.18
N ILE A 295 -22.42 -14.59 18.96
CA ILE A 295 -22.26 -13.13 19.20
C ILE A 295 -22.00 -12.88 20.69
N ALA A 296 -22.81 -13.52 21.51
CA ALA A 296 -22.72 -13.58 22.95
C ALA A 296 -23.46 -14.87 23.40
N LYS A 297 -23.33 -15.25 24.67
CA LYS A 297 -24.03 -16.42 25.22
C LYS A 297 -25.56 -16.26 25.04
N GLY A 298 -26.16 -17.15 24.24
CA GLY A 298 -27.59 -17.11 23.90
C GLY A 298 -27.99 -16.02 22.90
N VAL A 299 -27.05 -15.45 22.14
CA VAL A 299 -27.35 -14.43 21.11
C VAL A 299 -26.92 -14.95 19.74
N TYR A 300 -27.89 -15.14 18.87
CA TYR A 300 -27.72 -15.74 17.54
C TYR A 300 -28.07 -14.72 16.45
N TYR A 301 -27.32 -14.75 15.37
CA TYR A 301 -27.55 -13.92 14.20
C TYR A 301 -27.59 -14.73 12.93
N THR A 302 -28.49 -14.36 12.02
CA THR A 302 -28.55 -14.93 10.67
C THR A 302 -28.66 -13.82 9.64
N GLY A 303 -27.71 -13.74 8.70
CA GLY A 303 -27.73 -12.75 7.61
C GLY A 303 -26.37 -12.58 6.94
N GLY A 304 -26.20 -11.52 6.14
CA GLY A 304 -24.92 -11.20 5.51
C GLY A 304 -23.88 -10.78 6.56
N PHE A 305 -22.60 -10.94 6.26
CA PHE A 305 -21.53 -10.59 7.19
C PHE A 305 -20.58 -9.59 6.54
N LYS A 306 -20.35 -8.47 7.22
CA LYS A 306 -19.29 -7.52 6.87
C LYS A 306 -18.51 -7.17 8.12
N LEU A 307 -17.19 -7.18 8.05
CA LEU A 307 -16.28 -6.80 9.12
C LEU A 307 -15.52 -5.56 8.65
N ASN A 308 -15.66 -4.44 9.35
CA ASN A 308 -14.87 -3.23 9.12
C ASN A 308 -14.04 -2.95 10.37
N GLY A 309 -12.74 -3.14 10.30
CA GLY A 309 -11.88 -3.14 11.49
C GLY A 309 -12.38 -4.17 12.50
N LEU A 310 -12.85 -3.69 13.66
CA LEU A 310 -13.44 -4.51 14.73
C LEU A 310 -14.97 -4.55 14.73
N THR A 311 -15.63 -3.74 13.90
CA THR A 311 -17.10 -3.64 13.91
C THR A 311 -17.70 -4.57 12.87
N ILE A 312 -18.64 -5.41 13.30
CA ILE A 312 -19.39 -6.28 12.42
C ILE A 312 -20.69 -5.59 12.01
N TYR A 313 -20.94 -5.59 10.72
CA TYR A 313 -22.17 -5.16 10.10
C TYR A 313 -22.88 -6.40 9.56
N GLY A 314 -23.91 -6.79 10.27
CA GLY A 314 -24.88 -7.76 9.78
C GLY A 314 -25.88 -7.06 8.87
N TYR A 315 -26.11 -7.58 7.66
CA TYR A 315 -27.02 -6.95 6.71
C TYR A 315 -27.96 -7.96 6.06
N GLY A 316 -29.13 -7.46 5.66
CA GLY A 316 -30.14 -8.21 4.90
C GLY A 316 -30.75 -7.35 3.80
N THR A 317 -31.71 -7.91 3.09
CA THR A 317 -32.54 -7.18 2.12
C THR A 317 -33.96 -7.02 2.65
N LYS A 318 -34.80 -6.26 1.96
CA LYS A 318 -36.24 -6.15 2.27
C LYS A 318 -36.94 -7.50 2.24
N GLN A 319 -36.54 -8.38 1.30
CA GLN A 319 -37.12 -9.71 1.11
C GLN A 319 -36.53 -10.74 2.07
N GLN A 320 -35.24 -10.60 2.41
CA GLN A 320 -34.51 -11.50 3.30
C GLN A 320 -33.73 -10.68 4.32
N ARG A 321 -34.44 -10.27 5.37
CA ARG A 321 -33.87 -9.47 6.46
C ARG A 321 -32.88 -10.29 7.28
N ALA A 322 -31.92 -9.60 7.88
CA ALA A 322 -31.08 -10.19 8.91
C ALA A 322 -31.92 -10.43 10.16
N ALA A 323 -31.75 -11.60 10.77
CA ALA A 323 -32.47 -12.03 11.96
C ALA A 323 -31.53 -12.02 13.17
N LEU A 324 -32.05 -11.51 14.28
CA LEU A 324 -31.43 -11.56 15.60
C LEU A 324 -32.33 -12.35 16.54
N GLU A 325 -31.77 -13.31 17.26
CA GLU A 325 -32.49 -14.10 18.25
C GLU A 325 -31.71 -14.06 19.57
N ILE A 326 -32.38 -13.63 20.64
CA ILE A 326 -31.82 -13.58 21.99
C ILE A 326 -32.58 -14.59 22.84
N TYR A 327 -31.85 -15.56 23.37
CA TYR A 327 -32.30 -16.55 24.30
C TYR A 327 -31.90 -16.17 25.73
N ASP A 328 -32.47 -16.87 26.69
CA ASP A 328 -32.01 -16.84 28.07
C ASP A 328 -30.57 -17.38 28.20
N GLU A 329 -30.00 -17.30 29.40
CA GLU A 329 -28.62 -17.74 29.60
C GLU A 329 -28.42 -19.24 29.39
N THR A 330 -29.46 -20.05 29.61
CA THR A 330 -29.39 -21.50 29.34
C THR A 330 -29.49 -21.82 27.85
N SER A 331 -29.79 -20.82 27.01
CA SER A 331 -30.03 -20.96 25.57
C SER A 331 -31.20 -21.91 25.23
N THR A 332 -32.18 -22.02 26.13
CA THR A 332 -33.34 -22.91 25.97
C THR A 332 -34.63 -22.15 25.66
N ARG A 333 -34.76 -20.91 26.13
CA ARG A 333 -35.97 -20.11 25.95
C ARG A 333 -35.69 -18.87 25.12
N LEU A 334 -36.38 -18.73 23.99
CA LEU A 334 -36.34 -17.53 23.15
C LEU A 334 -37.01 -16.36 23.90
N LEU A 335 -36.27 -15.26 24.08
CA LEU A 335 -36.74 -14.05 24.74
C LEU A 335 -37.06 -12.93 23.75
N TYR A 336 -36.31 -12.84 22.66
CA TYR A 336 -36.48 -11.78 21.67
C TYR A 336 -36.13 -12.26 20.27
N LYS A 337 -36.91 -11.79 19.29
CA LYS A 337 -36.65 -11.93 17.87
C LYS A 337 -36.73 -10.57 17.19
N GLY A 338 -35.68 -10.24 16.44
CA GLY A 338 -35.58 -9.01 15.65
C GLY A 338 -35.32 -9.34 14.18
N ALA A 339 -35.93 -8.58 13.26
CA ALA A 339 -35.63 -8.63 11.84
C ALA A 339 -35.32 -7.22 11.31
N SER A 340 -34.13 -7.01 10.74
CA SER A 340 -33.69 -5.71 10.22
C SER A 340 -32.87 -5.84 8.93
N GLU A 341 -32.76 -4.74 8.19
CA GLU A 341 -31.85 -4.60 7.05
C GLU A 341 -30.40 -4.39 7.50
N LEU A 342 -30.17 -3.84 8.70
CA LEU A 342 -28.84 -3.56 9.24
C LEU A 342 -28.78 -3.77 10.75
N VAL A 343 -27.78 -4.52 11.17
CA VAL A 343 -27.41 -4.75 12.57
C VAL A 343 -25.92 -4.46 12.72
N ILE A 344 -25.55 -3.67 13.72
CA ILE A 344 -24.17 -3.32 14.05
C ILE A 344 -23.80 -4.05 15.34
N ILE A 345 -22.72 -4.81 15.30
CA ILE A 345 -22.25 -5.63 16.42
C ILE A 345 -20.83 -5.19 16.76
N LYS A 346 -20.65 -4.65 17.96
CA LYS A 346 -19.35 -4.40 18.58
C LYS A 346 -19.07 -5.55 19.55
N LYS A 347 -18.12 -6.42 19.18
CA LYS A 347 -17.78 -7.65 19.91
C LYS A 347 -17.59 -7.37 21.41
N GLY A 348 -18.31 -8.09 22.25
CA GLY A 348 -18.23 -7.97 23.71
C GLY A 348 -18.84 -6.70 24.32
N GLU A 349 -19.32 -5.75 23.50
CA GLU A 349 -19.83 -4.47 23.98
C GLU A 349 -21.34 -4.34 23.76
N THR A 350 -21.75 -4.18 22.50
CA THR A 350 -23.12 -3.80 22.15
C THR A 350 -23.55 -4.38 20.82
N LEU A 351 -24.86 -4.61 20.70
CA LEU A 351 -25.54 -4.82 19.44
C LEU A 351 -26.55 -3.69 19.24
N ILE A 352 -26.54 -3.07 18.07
CA ILE A 352 -27.44 -1.97 17.70
C ILE A 352 -28.15 -2.37 16.41
N GLY A 353 -29.46 -2.19 16.36
CA GLY A 353 -30.25 -2.36 15.14
C GLY A 353 -31.18 -1.17 14.97
N GLU A 354 -31.29 -0.68 13.74
CA GLU A 354 -32.25 0.36 13.39
C GLU A 354 -33.44 -0.26 12.68
N ARG A 355 -34.64 0.31 12.86
CA ARG A 355 -35.88 -0.08 12.16
C ARG A 355 -36.14 -1.60 12.22
N VAL A 356 -35.97 -2.17 13.40
CA VAL A 356 -36.08 -3.59 13.64
C VAL A 356 -37.53 -3.95 13.87
N GLU A 357 -38.06 -4.86 13.06
CA GLU A 357 -39.31 -5.55 13.41
C GLU A 357 -39.02 -6.46 14.60
N SER A 358 -39.68 -6.20 15.72
CA SER A 358 -39.32 -6.72 17.03
C SER A 358 -40.46 -7.50 17.66
N THR A 359 -40.13 -8.67 18.20
CA THR A 359 -41.03 -9.48 19.04
C THR A 359 -40.30 -9.86 20.31
N LEU A 360 -40.80 -9.40 21.45
CA LEU A 360 -40.34 -9.80 22.79
C LEU A 360 -41.29 -10.86 23.33
N TYR A 361 -40.77 -11.99 23.81
CA TYR A 361 -41.55 -13.09 24.36
C TYR A 361 -41.53 -13.07 25.88
N TYR A 362 -42.68 -13.30 26.49
CA TYR A 362 -42.83 -13.47 27.93
C TYR A 362 -43.85 -14.58 28.18
N GLU A 363 -43.34 -15.75 28.58
CA GLU A 363 -44.15 -16.97 28.74
C GLU A 363 -44.93 -17.32 27.46
N LYS A 364 -46.26 -17.28 27.50
CA LYS A 364 -47.15 -17.54 26.37
C LYS A 364 -47.54 -16.27 25.59
N ASP A 365 -47.16 -15.11 26.10
CA ASP A 365 -47.49 -13.82 25.52
C ASP A 365 -46.29 -13.22 24.77
N SER A 366 -46.57 -12.25 23.91
CA SER A 366 -45.52 -11.47 23.24
C SER A 366 -45.89 -10.01 23.07
N ILE A 367 -44.87 -9.17 23.00
CA ILE A 367 -44.97 -7.75 22.65
C ILE A 367 -44.34 -7.58 21.27
N TYR A 368 -45.14 -7.13 20.30
CA TYR A 368 -44.74 -6.90 18.91
C TYR A 368 -44.64 -5.42 18.59
N HIS A 369 -43.64 -5.03 17.79
CA HIS A 369 -43.53 -3.71 17.19
C HIS A 369 -42.94 -3.80 15.76
N PRO A 370 -43.55 -3.14 14.75
CA PRO A 370 -43.12 -3.30 13.35
C PRO A 370 -41.80 -2.60 12.99
N SER A 371 -41.39 -1.57 13.76
CA SER A 371 -40.14 -0.82 13.51
C SER A 371 -39.68 -0.08 14.77
N VAL A 372 -38.66 -0.59 15.46
CA VAL A 372 -38.02 0.09 16.61
C VAL A 372 -36.51 0.04 16.48
N ASP A 373 -35.85 1.03 17.07
CA ASP A 373 -34.41 0.98 17.25
C ASP A 373 -34.11 0.17 18.51
N ILE A 374 -33.16 -0.75 18.40
CA ILE A 374 -32.75 -1.62 19.50
C ILE A 374 -31.31 -1.37 19.88
N ARG A 375 -31.04 -1.49 21.18
CA ARG A 375 -29.69 -1.52 21.73
C ARG A 375 -29.63 -2.64 22.77
N PHE A 376 -28.79 -3.63 22.53
CA PHE A 376 -28.50 -4.69 23.49
C PHE A 376 -27.10 -4.47 24.07
N ASN A 377 -27.02 -4.24 25.37
CA ASN A 377 -25.75 -4.20 26.10
C ASN A 377 -25.34 -5.64 26.45
N ILE A 378 -24.26 -6.14 25.82
CA ILE A 378 -23.85 -7.53 25.94
C ILE A 378 -23.41 -7.87 27.38
N PRO A 379 -22.52 -7.09 28.04
CA PRO A 379 -22.11 -7.38 29.42
C PRO A 379 -23.26 -7.35 30.44
N LYS A 380 -24.19 -6.42 30.31
CA LYS A 380 -25.32 -6.25 31.26
C LYS A 380 -26.54 -7.11 30.92
N ARG A 381 -26.56 -7.73 29.72
CA ARG A 381 -27.74 -8.40 29.13
C ARG A 381 -29.00 -7.54 29.14
N GLU A 382 -28.85 -6.25 28.87
CA GLU A 382 -29.96 -5.28 28.87
C GLU A 382 -30.38 -4.97 27.43
N LEU A 383 -31.65 -5.24 27.09
CA LEU A 383 -32.25 -4.93 25.80
C LEU A 383 -33.14 -3.68 25.91
N GLN A 384 -32.77 -2.61 25.21
CA GLN A 384 -33.54 -1.38 25.11
C GLN A 384 -34.22 -1.32 23.74
N LEU A 385 -35.52 -1.00 23.73
CA LEU A 385 -36.31 -0.76 22.52
C LEU A 385 -36.79 0.69 22.59
N SER A 386 -36.45 1.48 21.58
CA SER A 386 -36.85 2.88 21.46
C SER A 386 -37.61 3.12 20.17
N ARG A 387 -38.75 3.80 20.25
CA ARG A 387 -39.48 4.25 19.07
C ARG A 387 -38.71 5.39 18.41
N GLY A 388 -38.51 5.28 17.11
CA GLY A 388 -38.03 6.36 16.26
C GLY A 388 -39.10 7.44 16.02
N GLN A 389 -38.78 8.38 15.15
CA GLN A 389 -39.63 9.54 14.86
C GLN A 389 -40.51 9.35 13.60
N ARG A 390 -40.29 8.31 12.80
CA ARG A 390 -40.97 8.10 11.50
C ARG A 390 -42.35 7.46 11.69
N GLY A 391 -43.18 7.49 10.64
CA GLY A 391 -44.57 7.01 10.69
C GLY A 391 -44.71 5.58 11.25
N SER A 392 -43.94 4.61 10.73
CA SER A 392 -43.92 3.22 11.21
C SER A 392 -43.44 3.08 12.66
N ASP A 393 -42.61 4.01 13.11
CA ASP A 393 -41.97 3.96 14.42
C ASP A 393 -42.89 4.47 15.52
N ARG A 394 -43.92 5.25 15.15
CA ARG A 394 -44.93 5.82 16.07
C ARG A 394 -46.02 4.84 16.47
N ASN A 395 -46.08 3.66 15.86
CA ASN A 395 -47.01 2.61 16.25
C ASN A 395 -46.90 2.30 17.76
N PRO A 396 -48.00 1.88 18.42
CA PRO A 396 -47.91 1.38 19.78
C PRO A 396 -47.25 -0.01 19.81
N PHE A 397 -46.68 -0.37 20.96
CA PHE A 397 -46.33 -1.77 21.23
C PHE A 397 -47.61 -2.59 21.37
N LEU A 398 -47.73 -3.66 20.59
CA LEU A 398 -48.93 -4.50 20.51
C LEU A 398 -48.71 -5.79 21.31
N VAL A 399 -49.58 -6.06 22.28
CA VAL A 399 -49.58 -7.33 23.01
C VAL A 399 -50.32 -8.39 22.19
N ARG A 400 -49.68 -9.52 21.93
CA ARG A 400 -50.30 -10.70 21.32
C ARG A 400 -50.34 -11.81 22.36
N ARG A 401 -51.55 -12.24 22.72
CA ARG A 401 -51.78 -13.39 23.59
C ARG A 401 -51.94 -14.63 22.75
N THR A 402 -51.11 -15.63 22.99
CA THR A 402 -51.30 -16.95 22.38
C THR A 402 -52.33 -17.67 23.22
N LYS A 403 -53.54 -17.92 22.66
CA LYS A 403 -54.62 -18.62 23.36
C LYS A 403 -54.23 -20.06 23.70
#